data_AF-A0AAW5ZQ50-F1
#
_entry.id   AF-A0AAW5ZQ50-F1
#
_cell.length_a   1.000
_cell.length_b   1.000
_cell.length_c   1.000
_cell.angle_alpha   90.00
_cell.angle_beta   90.00
_cell.angle_gamma   90.00
#
_symmetry.space_group_name_H-M   'P 1'
#
loop_
_entity.id
_entity.type
_entity.pdbx_description
1 polymer ?
#
loop_
_entity_poly.entity_id
_entity_poly.type
_entity_poly.pdbx_seq_one_letter_code
_entity_poly.pdbx_strand_id
1 'polypeptide(L)'
;MQTIISQFHASSKQGLEIIAGALDAFAKAAADKVTQALRNPIAADPEAEQYELDAKLWDSAPTIAVPKFAEFKQLEEVGHRFLATAEGLFVEVRRPWLHVIQPVAPLNGQTVRPPYGTVKPKVELAFERLGAIFPMVRTFIEAARQAAPNEHAAWVIWDSHTGDLAYRELNITSTSPGAIDYERPKLQDHESLVVDMHSHGALAAFFSEQDNHDDAGEVKISCVVGDLADGKTPSIQFRLCVLGMFLPLKVPAAAVLGTAS
;
A
#
# COMPACT_ATOMS: atom_id res chain seq x y z
N MET A 1 58.19 -12.51 -38.41
CA MET A 1 57.40 -11.41 -39.02
C MET A 1 55.94 -11.81 -39.23
N GLN A 2 55.66 -12.94 -39.87
CA GLN A 2 54.30 -13.43 -40.13
C GLN A 2 53.45 -13.68 -38.86
N THR A 3 54.07 -14.24 -37.80
CA THR A 3 53.42 -14.43 -36.48
C THR A 3 53.03 -13.10 -35.80
N ILE A 4 53.85 -12.06 -35.97
CA ILE A 4 53.58 -10.73 -35.41
C ILE A 4 52.41 -10.08 -36.17
N ILE A 5 52.37 -10.24 -37.49
CA ILE A 5 51.28 -9.75 -38.35
C ILE A 5 49.97 -10.46 -38.01
N SER A 6 49.97 -11.78 -37.83
CA SER A 6 48.74 -12.51 -37.43
C SER A 6 48.24 -12.10 -36.05
N GLN A 7 49.15 -11.87 -35.10
CA GLN A 7 48.81 -11.40 -33.76
C GLN A 7 48.21 -9.98 -33.81
N PHE A 8 48.80 -9.09 -34.62
CA PHE A 8 48.26 -7.75 -34.85
C PHE A 8 46.85 -7.81 -35.45
N HIS A 9 46.62 -8.60 -36.50
CA HIS A 9 45.29 -8.75 -37.09
C HIS A 9 44.24 -9.32 -36.12
N ALA A 10 44.61 -10.31 -35.31
CA ALA A 10 43.73 -10.88 -34.30
C ALA A 10 43.36 -9.85 -33.23
N SER A 11 44.34 -9.11 -32.69
CA SER A 11 44.10 -8.04 -31.72
C SER A 11 43.29 -6.89 -32.30
N SER A 12 43.54 -6.49 -33.55
CA SER A 12 42.74 -5.47 -34.23
C SER A 12 41.30 -5.92 -34.47
N LYS A 13 41.08 -7.18 -34.88
CA LYS A 13 39.74 -7.76 -35.05
C LYS A 13 38.97 -7.78 -33.72
N GLN A 14 39.62 -8.25 -32.65
CA GLN A 14 39.03 -8.26 -31.32
C GLN A 14 38.68 -6.85 -30.83
N GLY A 15 39.57 -5.87 -31.07
CA GLY A 15 39.28 -4.46 -30.74
C GLY A 15 38.07 -3.91 -31.49
N LEU A 16 37.94 -4.22 -32.78
CA LEU A 16 36.79 -3.82 -33.59
C LEU A 16 35.48 -4.48 -33.11
N GLU A 17 35.51 -5.75 -32.73
CA GLU A 17 34.35 -6.46 -32.18
C GLU A 17 33.88 -5.85 -30.85
N ILE A 18 34.81 -5.48 -29.97
CA ILE A 18 34.50 -4.80 -28.70
C ILE A 18 33.85 -3.43 -28.96
N ILE A 19 34.42 -2.63 -29.87
CA ILE A 19 33.88 -1.32 -30.22
C ILE A 19 32.48 -1.44 -30.84
N ALA A 20 32.29 -2.41 -31.74
CA ALA A 20 30.98 -2.67 -32.35
C ALA A 20 29.93 -3.06 -31.30
N GLY A 21 30.28 -3.93 -30.35
CA GLY A 21 29.39 -4.30 -29.24
C GLY A 21 29.04 -3.12 -28.32
N ALA A 22 30.01 -2.26 -28.02
CA ALA A 22 29.78 -1.06 -27.21
C ALA A 22 28.87 -0.04 -27.93
N LEU A 23 29.06 0.13 -29.25
CA LEU A 23 28.25 1.03 -30.05
C LEU A 23 26.80 0.52 -30.17
N ASP A 24 26.61 -0.79 -30.34
CA ASP A 24 25.28 -1.41 -30.38
C ASP A 24 24.54 -1.25 -29.05
N ALA A 25 25.23 -1.50 -27.93
CA ALA A 25 24.68 -1.28 -26.59
C ALA A 25 24.30 0.19 -26.36
N PHE A 26 25.13 1.14 -26.79
CA PHE A 26 24.83 2.57 -26.72
C PHE A 26 23.63 2.95 -27.59
N ALA A 27 23.58 2.49 -28.84
CA ALA A 27 22.50 2.77 -29.76
C ALA A 27 21.16 2.24 -29.22
N LYS A 28 21.17 1.03 -28.64
CA LYS A 28 20.00 0.46 -27.96
C LYS A 28 19.58 1.29 -26.76
N ALA A 29 20.50 1.65 -25.87
CA ALA A 29 20.20 2.48 -24.70
C ALA A 29 19.67 3.87 -25.10
N ALA A 30 20.20 4.47 -26.17
CA ALA A 30 19.72 5.74 -26.71
C ALA A 30 18.31 5.61 -27.31
N ALA A 31 18.05 4.55 -28.09
CA ALA A 31 16.74 4.26 -28.65
C ALA A 31 15.69 4.00 -27.55
N ASP A 32 16.06 3.28 -26.49
CA ASP A 32 15.21 3.02 -25.33
C ASP A 32 14.88 4.34 -24.60
N LYS A 33 15.87 5.20 -24.36
CA LYS A 33 15.66 6.53 -23.78
C LYS A 33 14.75 7.41 -24.62
N VAL A 34 14.96 7.46 -25.95
CA VAL A 34 14.13 8.23 -26.87
C VAL A 34 12.70 7.69 -26.90
N THR A 35 12.53 6.36 -26.92
CA THR A 35 11.20 5.73 -26.90
C THR A 35 10.46 6.01 -25.60
N GLN A 36 11.17 6.00 -24.47
CA GLN A 36 10.63 6.34 -23.17
C GLN A 36 10.21 7.81 -23.11
N ALA A 37 11.03 8.73 -23.64
CA ALA A 37 10.72 10.15 -23.73
C ALA A 37 9.54 10.45 -24.68
N LEU A 38 9.41 9.72 -25.79
CA LEU A 38 8.29 9.88 -26.74
C LEU A 38 6.97 9.33 -26.20
N ARG A 39 7.02 8.45 -25.21
CA ARG A 39 5.85 7.92 -24.50
C ARG A 39 5.71 8.57 -23.14
N ASN A 40 6.08 9.85 -23.03
CA ASN A 40 5.92 10.60 -21.80
C ASN A 40 4.43 10.65 -21.42
N PRO A 41 4.04 10.03 -20.31
CA PRO A 41 2.67 10.08 -19.83
C PRO A 41 2.34 11.40 -19.13
N ILE A 42 3.34 12.26 -18.89
CA ILE A 42 3.20 13.57 -18.26
C ILE A 42 2.94 14.61 -19.35
N ALA A 43 1.78 15.27 -19.25
CA ALA A 43 1.36 16.30 -20.19
C ALA A 43 2.03 17.67 -19.86
N ALA A 44 3.36 17.69 -19.79
CA ALA A 44 4.16 18.88 -19.53
C ALA A 44 5.36 18.94 -20.49
N ASP A 45 5.92 20.13 -20.67
CA ASP A 45 7.18 20.32 -21.39
C ASP A 45 8.33 19.71 -20.56
N PRO A 46 9.10 18.74 -21.09
CA PRO A 46 10.25 18.17 -20.39
C PRO A 46 11.33 19.20 -20.03
N GLU A 47 11.37 20.35 -20.70
CA GLU A 47 12.31 21.45 -20.39
C GLU A 47 11.83 22.35 -19.23
N ALA A 48 10.61 22.13 -18.71
CA ALA A 48 10.10 22.91 -17.59
C ALA A 48 10.92 22.68 -16.31
N GLU A 49 11.20 23.75 -15.57
CA GLU A 49 12.06 23.75 -14.37
C GLU A 49 11.66 22.69 -13.33
N GLN A 50 10.34 22.41 -13.20
CA GLN A 50 9.79 21.50 -12.19
C GLN A 50 9.44 20.11 -12.75
N TYR A 51 9.69 19.83 -14.02
CA TYR A 51 9.32 18.57 -14.68
C TYR A 51 9.86 17.33 -13.94
N GLU A 52 11.09 17.42 -13.42
CA GLU A 52 11.72 16.33 -12.65
C GLU A 52 10.95 15.95 -11.38
N LEU A 53 10.17 16.88 -10.79
CA LEU A 53 9.30 16.57 -9.66
C LEU A 53 8.08 15.75 -10.12
N ASP A 54 7.46 16.13 -11.24
CA ASP A 54 6.35 15.38 -11.83
C ASP A 54 6.79 13.97 -12.28
N ALA A 55 8.00 13.85 -12.84
CA ALA A 55 8.59 12.56 -13.20
C ALA A 55 8.75 11.64 -11.98
N LYS A 56 9.27 12.17 -10.87
CA LYS A 56 9.38 11.41 -9.61
C LYS A 56 8.03 11.03 -9.02
N LEU A 57 7.04 11.92 -9.09
CA LEU A 57 5.67 11.62 -8.67
C LEU A 57 5.08 10.49 -9.53
N TRP A 58 5.26 10.56 -10.85
CA TRP A 58 4.83 9.52 -11.76
C TRP A 58 5.49 8.16 -11.45
N ASP A 59 6.81 8.14 -11.23
CA ASP A 59 7.54 6.91 -10.89
C ASP A 59 7.07 6.31 -9.56
N SER A 60 6.65 7.15 -8.60
CA SER A 60 6.16 6.71 -7.30
C SER A 60 4.76 6.09 -7.33
N ALA A 61 3.90 6.53 -8.27
CA ALA A 61 2.50 6.14 -8.37
C ALA A 61 2.00 6.17 -9.82
N PRO A 62 2.54 5.32 -10.71
CA PRO A 62 2.27 5.42 -12.14
C PRO A 62 0.83 5.08 -12.47
N THR A 63 0.31 5.61 -13.58
CA THR A 63 -0.96 5.16 -14.16
C THR A 63 -0.71 4.21 -15.32
N ILE A 64 -1.30 3.02 -15.29
CA ILE A 64 -1.14 2.01 -16.34
C ILE A 64 -2.49 1.60 -16.95
N ALA A 65 -2.50 1.27 -18.23
CA ALA A 65 -3.69 0.74 -18.89
C ALA A 65 -3.85 -0.76 -18.61
N VAL A 66 -5.04 -1.19 -18.22
CA VAL A 66 -5.37 -2.62 -18.11
C VAL A 66 -5.47 -3.22 -19.51
N PRO A 67 -4.79 -4.34 -19.80
CA PRO A 67 -4.84 -4.95 -21.12
C PRO A 67 -6.23 -5.51 -21.42
N LYS A 68 -6.73 -5.25 -22.63
CA LYS A 68 -8.03 -5.79 -23.10
C LYS A 68 -7.94 -7.25 -23.58
N PHE A 69 -6.80 -7.63 -24.13
CA PHE A 69 -6.62 -8.92 -24.80
C PHE A 69 -5.56 -9.82 -24.16
N ALA A 70 -4.49 -9.22 -23.62
CA ALA A 70 -3.48 -9.94 -22.88
C ALA A 70 -3.91 -10.14 -21.42
N GLU A 71 -3.24 -11.05 -20.72
CA GLU A 71 -3.44 -11.24 -19.29
C GLU A 71 -2.98 -10.01 -18.50
N PHE A 72 -3.77 -9.61 -17.50
CA PHE A 72 -3.41 -8.53 -16.59
C PHE A 72 -2.32 -8.99 -15.61
N LYS A 73 -1.12 -8.41 -15.73
CA LYS A 73 -0.04 -8.64 -14.77
C LYS A 73 -0.24 -7.79 -13.53
N GLN A 74 -0.47 -8.44 -12.39
CA GLN A 74 -0.65 -7.80 -11.08
C GLN A 74 0.65 -7.14 -10.56
N LEU A 75 0.51 -6.22 -9.63
CA LEU A 75 1.62 -5.60 -8.93
C LEU A 75 2.22 -6.59 -7.93
N GLU A 76 3.46 -7.00 -8.17
CA GLU A 76 4.19 -7.98 -7.35
C GLU A 76 4.95 -7.29 -6.20
N GLU A 77 5.58 -6.16 -6.50
CA GLU A 77 6.41 -5.37 -5.58
C GLU A 77 5.59 -4.43 -4.70
N VAL A 78 6.13 -4.11 -3.51
CA VAL A 78 5.52 -3.13 -2.61
C VAL A 78 5.44 -1.77 -3.28
N GLY A 79 4.25 -1.17 -3.25
CA GLY A 79 3.99 0.10 -3.91
C GLY A 79 2.52 0.30 -4.19
N HIS A 80 2.22 1.24 -5.07
CA HIS A 80 0.89 1.41 -5.62
C HIS A 80 0.95 1.99 -7.02
N ARG A 81 -0.13 1.79 -7.77
CA ARG A 81 -0.31 2.36 -9.10
C ARG A 81 -1.79 2.59 -9.36
N PHE A 82 -2.08 3.50 -10.28
CA PHE A 82 -3.41 3.67 -10.81
C PHE A 82 -3.61 2.80 -12.04
N LEU A 83 -4.80 2.25 -12.19
CA LEU A 83 -5.20 1.40 -13.30
C LEU A 83 -6.30 2.11 -14.10
N ALA A 84 -6.01 2.42 -15.36
CA ALA A 84 -7.01 2.86 -16.31
C ALA A 84 -7.70 1.64 -16.93
N THR A 85 -9.02 1.55 -16.76
CA THR A 85 -9.83 0.39 -17.16
C THR A 85 -10.99 0.82 -18.07
N ALA A 86 -11.67 -0.12 -18.72
CA ALA A 86 -12.94 0.15 -19.42
C ALA A 86 -14.12 0.51 -18.48
N GLU A 87 -13.92 0.36 -17.17
CA GLU A 87 -14.90 0.62 -16.11
C GLU A 87 -14.52 1.84 -15.25
N GLY A 88 -13.48 2.59 -15.64
CA GLY A 88 -13.01 3.78 -14.93
C GLY A 88 -11.63 3.62 -14.31
N LEU A 89 -11.32 4.49 -13.36
CA LEU A 89 -10.02 4.51 -12.68
C LEU A 89 -10.07 3.65 -11.43
N PHE A 90 -9.07 2.80 -11.26
CA PHE A 90 -8.86 1.96 -10.09
C PHE A 90 -7.49 2.27 -9.48
N VAL A 91 -7.31 1.88 -8.22
CA VAL A 91 -6.01 1.85 -7.55
C VAL A 91 -5.66 0.40 -7.25
N GLU A 92 -4.40 0.03 -7.48
CA GLU A 92 -3.81 -1.23 -7.01
C GLU A 92 -2.71 -0.91 -6.01
N VAL A 93 -2.79 -1.47 -4.81
CA VAL A 93 -1.81 -1.27 -3.74
C VAL A 93 -1.29 -2.61 -3.28
N ARG A 94 0.02 -2.67 -3.08
CA ARG A 94 0.75 -3.82 -2.54
C ARG A 94 1.52 -3.40 -1.29
N ARG A 95 1.33 -4.17 -0.22
CA ARG A 95 2.13 -4.17 1.01
C ARG A 95 2.55 -5.62 1.29
N PRO A 96 3.54 -5.87 2.16
CA PRO A 96 3.94 -7.24 2.50
C PRO A 96 2.78 -8.14 2.96
N TRP A 97 1.75 -7.55 3.57
CA TRP A 97 0.57 -8.27 4.06
C TRP A 97 -0.72 -8.03 3.25
N LEU A 98 -0.73 -7.14 2.25
CA LEU A 98 -1.95 -6.70 1.55
C LEU A 98 -1.76 -6.62 0.04
N HIS A 99 -2.73 -7.16 -0.71
CA HIS A 99 -2.94 -6.81 -2.10
C HIS A 99 -4.39 -6.38 -2.33
N VAL A 100 -4.58 -5.11 -2.69
CA VAL A 100 -5.90 -4.52 -2.87
C VAL A 100 -6.03 -3.86 -4.23
N ILE A 101 -7.16 -4.07 -4.88
CA ILE A 101 -7.58 -3.39 -6.10
C ILE A 101 -8.98 -2.81 -5.83
N GLN A 102 -9.15 -1.50 -5.96
CA GLN A 102 -10.45 -0.84 -5.70
C GLN A 102 -10.75 0.24 -6.73
N PRO A 103 -12.04 0.44 -7.08
CA PRO A 103 -12.45 1.53 -7.97
C PRO A 103 -12.32 2.87 -7.24
N VAL A 104 -11.62 3.81 -7.87
CA VAL A 104 -11.49 5.20 -7.39
C VAL A 104 -12.55 6.08 -8.04
N ALA A 105 -12.71 5.94 -9.36
CA ALA A 105 -13.68 6.70 -10.14
C ALA A 105 -14.34 5.77 -11.17
N PRO A 106 -15.40 5.04 -10.78
CA PRO A 106 -16.08 4.12 -11.68
C PRO A 106 -16.89 4.85 -12.75
N LEU A 107 -16.80 4.37 -14.00
CA LEU A 107 -17.62 4.83 -15.12
C LEU A 107 -18.97 4.09 -15.14
N ASN A 108 -19.99 4.75 -14.61
CA ASN A 108 -21.36 4.24 -14.54
C ASN A 108 -22.22 4.75 -15.71
N GLY A 109 -23.14 3.92 -16.19
CA GLY A 109 -24.14 4.31 -17.19
C GLY A 109 -23.64 4.34 -18.65
N GLN A 110 -24.38 5.07 -19.50
CA GLN A 110 -24.03 5.30 -20.91
C GLN A 110 -23.05 6.47 -21.00
N THR A 111 -21.77 6.15 -21.12
CA THR A 111 -20.68 7.13 -21.24
C THR A 111 -19.60 6.59 -22.19
N VAL A 112 -18.65 7.44 -22.56
CA VAL A 112 -17.47 7.05 -23.35
C VAL A 112 -16.63 6.07 -22.55
N ARG A 113 -16.33 4.90 -23.12
CA ARG A 113 -15.53 3.86 -22.46
C ARG A 113 -14.13 3.80 -23.06
N PRO A 114 -13.07 3.89 -22.24
CA PRO A 114 -11.71 3.64 -22.70
C PRO A 114 -11.59 2.24 -23.32
N PRO A 115 -10.79 2.05 -24.37
CA PRO A 115 -10.65 0.77 -25.07
C PRO A 115 -9.76 -0.24 -24.30
N TYR A 116 -9.73 -0.16 -22.98
CA TYR A 116 -8.90 -0.99 -22.09
C TYR A 116 -9.64 -2.24 -21.62
N GLY A 117 -8.96 -3.09 -20.85
CA GLY A 117 -9.57 -4.24 -20.17
C GLY A 117 -10.31 -3.85 -18.89
N THR A 118 -10.86 -4.85 -18.21
CA THR A 118 -11.51 -4.72 -16.90
C THR A 118 -10.73 -5.46 -15.83
N VAL A 119 -10.88 -5.04 -14.57
CA VAL A 119 -10.34 -5.74 -13.39
C VAL A 119 -11.41 -5.76 -12.32
N LYS A 120 -11.42 -6.83 -11.52
CA LYS A 120 -12.36 -6.93 -10.40
C LYS A 120 -11.76 -6.29 -9.15
N PRO A 121 -12.58 -5.62 -8.32
CA PRO A 121 -12.16 -5.25 -6.98
C PRO A 121 -11.66 -6.49 -6.21
N LYS A 122 -10.59 -6.30 -5.45
CA LYS A 122 -9.87 -7.36 -4.74
C LYS A 122 -9.40 -6.83 -3.40
N VAL A 123 -9.46 -7.66 -2.36
CA VAL A 123 -8.74 -7.49 -1.10
C VAL A 123 -8.20 -8.86 -0.72
N GLU A 124 -6.89 -9.00 -0.67
CA GLU A 124 -6.20 -10.23 -0.29
C GLU A 124 -5.21 -9.93 0.83
N LEU A 125 -5.27 -10.73 1.90
CA LEU A 125 -4.44 -10.60 3.09
C LEU A 125 -3.46 -11.76 3.14
N ALA A 126 -2.19 -11.50 3.43
CA ALA A 126 -1.18 -12.56 3.53
C ALA A 126 -1.47 -13.56 4.66
N PHE A 127 -2.13 -13.09 5.72
CA PHE A 127 -2.61 -13.91 6.84
C PHE A 127 -4.03 -14.50 6.60
N GLU A 128 -4.44 -14.59 5.33
CA GLU A 128 -5.69 -15.16 4.80
C GLU A 128 -6.98 -14.42 5.21
N ARG A 129 -7.27 -14.34 6.51
CA ARG A 129 -8.55 -13.85 7.04
C ARG A 129 -8.35 -12.83 8.12
N LEU A 130 -9.21 -11.81 8.12
CA LEU A 130 -9.25 -10.79 9.17
C LEU A 130 -9.41 -11.37 10.59
N GLY A 131 -9.93 -12.59 10.74
CA GLY A 131 -10.02 -13.26 12.05
C GLY A 131 -8.66 -13.50 12.72
N ALA A 132 -7.56 -13.53 11.97
CA ALA A 132 -6.22 -13.74 12.52
C ALA A 132 -5.78 -12.64 13.51
N ILE A 133 -6.29 -11.41 13.36
CA ILE A 133 -5.96 -10.29 14.26
C ILE A 133 -6.83 -10.26 15.53
N PHE A 134 -7.93 -11.04 15.60
CA PHE A 134 -8.89 -10.94 16.71
C PHE A 134 -8.30 -11.24 18.10
N PRO A 135 -7.36 -12.20 18.28
CA PRO A 135 -6.67 -12.37 19.57
C PRO A 135 -5.93 -11.11 20.04
N MET A 136 -5.29 -10.38 19.12
CA MET A 136 -4.59 -9.13 19.43
C MET A 136 -5.59 -8.01 19.74
N VAL A 137 -6.72 -7.96 19.04
CA VAL A 137 -7.80 -7.01 19.36
C VAL A 137 -8.40 -7.29 20.74
N ARG A 138 -8.56 -8.56 21.15
CA ARG A 138 -9.00 -8.89 22.52
C ARG A 138 -7.99 -8.46 23.57
N THR A 139 -6.70 -8.68 23.31
CA THR A 139 -5.60 -8.20 24.17
C THR A 139 -5.65 -6.68 24.31
N PHE A 140 -5.85 -5.97 23.20
CA PHE A 140 -6.03 -4.52 23.18
C PHE A 140 -7.24 -4.07 24.02
N ILE A 141 -8.39 -4.75 23.90
CA ILE A 141 -9.60 -4.44 24.67
C ILE A 141 -9.34 -4.52 26.18
N GLU A 142 -8.60 -5.53 26.63
CA GLU A 142 -8.24 -5.67 28.04
C GLU A 142 -7.36 -4.51 28.53
N ALA A 143 -6.34 -4.14 27.76
CA ALA A 143 -5.48 -2.98 28.07
C ALA A 143 -6.27 -1.66 28.05
N ALA A 144 -7.12 -1.47 27.05
CA ALA A 144 -7.94 -0.27 26.90
C ALA A 144 -8.97 -0.11 28.04
N ARG A 145 -9.50 -1.22 28.59
CA ARG A 145 -10.35 -1.18 29.79
C ARG A 145 -9.60 -0.69 31.02
N GLN A 146 -8.34 -1.09 31.18
CA GLN A 146 -7.51 -0.62 32.29
C GLN A 146 -7.14 0.87 32.17
N ALA A 147 -7.04 1.37 30.93
CA ALA A 147 -6.76 2.77 30.65
C ALA A 147 -8.01 3.69 30.71
N ALA A 148 -9.22 3.11 30.64
CA ALA A 148 -10.46 3.87 30.70
C ALA A 148 -10.55 4.71 32.00
N PRO A 149 -11.06 5.96 31.94
CA PRO A 149 -11.84 6.56 30.84
C PRO A 149 -11.00 7.19 29.72
N ASN A 150 -9.67 7.19 29.83
CA ASN A 150 -8.79 7.76 28.81
C ASN A 150 -8.64 6.80 27.62
N GLU A 151 -8.28 7.36 26.48
CA GLU A 151 -7.99 6.60 25.28
C GLU A 151 -6.69 5.80 25.43
N HIS A 152 -6.62 4.67 24.75
CA HIS A 152 -5.46 3.81 24.65
C HIS A 152 -5.21 3.46 23.18
N ALA A 153 -3.95 3.22 22.79
CA ALA A 153 -3.62 2.84 21.43
C ALA A 153 -2.57 1.72 21.38
N ALA A 154 -2.69 0.88 20.35
CA ALA A 154 -1.78 -0.23 20.09
C ALA A 154 -1.75 -0.55 18.59
N TRP A 155 -0.68 -1.19 18.15
CA TRP A 155 -0.55 -1.68 16.78
C TRP A 155 -0.61 -3.21 16.70
N VAL A 156 -1.03 -3.70 15.54
CA VAL A 156 -0.67 -5.02 15.05
C VAL A 156 0.28 -4.84 13.88
N ILE A 157 1.42 -5.51 13.94
CA ILE A 157 2.44 -5.51 12.89
C ILE A 157 2.50 -6.86 12.20
N TRP A 158 3.01 -6.86 10.97
CA TRP A 158 3.37 -8.03 10.19
C TRP A 158 4.88 -8.14 10.08
N ASP A 159 5.43 -9.32 10.33
CA ASP A 159 6.83 -9.67 10.06
C ASP A 159 6.90 -10.43 8.73
N SER A 160 7.54 -9.85 7.72
CA SER A 160 7.67 -10.48 6.40
C SER A 160 8.71 -11.60 6.33
N HIS A 161 9.59 -11.75 7.33
CA HIS A 161 10.50 -12.88 7.42
C HIS A 161 9.82 -14.11 8.00
N THR A 162 9.00 -13.95 9.04
CA THR A 162 8.33 -15.10 9.68
C THR A 162 6.93 -15.36 9.13
N GLY A 163 6.29 -14.34 8.56
CA GLY A 163 4.89 -14.40 8.13
C GLY A 163 3.90 -14.33 9.30
N ASP A 164 4.31 -13.75 10.43
CA ASP A 164 3.49 -13.67 11.63
C ASP A 164 2.95 -12.26 11.90
N LEU A 165 1.85 -12.23 12.65
CA LEU A 165 1.27 -11.03 13.22
C LEU A 165 1.72 -10.89 14.68
N ALA A 166 2.07 -9.67 15.10
CA ALA A 166 2.45 -9.39 16.48
C ALA A 166 1.73 -8.15 17.04
N TYR A 167 1.31 -8.24 18.30
CA TYR A 167 0.79 -7.10 19.06
C TYR A 167 1.95 -6.21 19.51
N ARG A 168 1.78 -4.89 19.38
CA ARG A 168 2.78 -3.89 19.76
C ARG A 168 2.11 -2.79 20.58
N GLU A 169 2.51 -2.67 21.84
CA GLU A 169 2.13 -1.54 22.67
C GLU A 169 2.83 -0.26 22.20
N LEU A 170 2.12 0.87 22.30
CA LEU A 170 2.65 2.18 21.93
C LEU A 170 3.04 2.95 23.19
N ASN A 171 4.08 3.77 23.05
CA ASN A 171 4.47 4.69 24.10
C ASN A 171 3.55 5.92 24.05
N ILE A 172 2.55 5.96 24.93
CA ILE A 172 1.56 7.03 25.02
C ILE A 172 2.20 8.24 25.71
N THR A 173 2.24 9.37 25.02
CA THR A 173 2.85 10.61 25.52
C THR A 173 1.82 11.52 26.19
N SER A 174 0.58 11.50 25.71
CA SER A 174 -0.56 12.22 26.27
C SER A 174 -1.84 11.46 26.02
N THR A 175 -2.77 11.46 26.97
CA THR A 175 -4.09 10.85 26.77
C THR A 175 -5.16 11.57 27.57
N SER A 176 -6.34 11.62 26.98
CA SER A 176 -7.58 12.13 27.56
C SER A 176 -8.74 11.24 27.10
N PRO A 177 -9.99 11.46 27.53
CA PRO A 177 -11.13 10.70 27.05
C PRO A 177 -11.53 10.93 25.58
N GLY A 178 -10.88 11.85 24.85
CA GLY A 178 -11.22 12.15 23.45
C GLY A 178 -10.04 12.59 22.59
N ALA A 179 -8.82 12.32 23.05
CA ALA A 179 -7.59 12.55 22.30
C ALA A 179 -6.46 11.74 22.92
N ILE A 180 -5.62 11.18 22.06
CA ILE A 180 -4.41 10.45 22.42
C ILE A 180 -3.25 10.88 21.53
N ASP A 181 -2.09 11.10 22.14
CA ASP A 181 -0.82 11.27 21.46
C ASP A 181 0.10 10.12 21.87
N TYR A 182 0.81 9.56 20.89
CA TYR A 182 1.76 8.48 21.13
C TYR A 182 2.93 8.55 20.16
N GLU A 183 4.07 8.02 20.60
CA GLU A 183 5.22 7.87 19.72
C GLU A 183 4.98 6.71 18.77
N ARG A 184 4.99 6.99 17.47
CA ARG A 184 4.92 5.97 16.42
C ARG A 184 6.26 5.21 16.36
N PRO A 185 6.29 3.91 16.72
CA PRO A 185 7.54 3.16 16.72
C PRO A 185 8.14 3.06 15.33
N LYS A 186 9.47 3.19 15.24
CA LYS A 186 10.19 2.88 14.00
C LYS A 186 10.13 1.37 13.75
N LEU A 187 9.47 0.97 12.67
CA LEU A 187 9.43 -0.41 12.22
C LEU A 187 10.76 -0.79 11.55
N GLN A 188 11.17 -2.04 11.71
CA GLN A 188 12.27 -2.62 10.94
C GLN A 188 11.86 -2.79 9.47
N ASP A 189 12.83 -2.95 8.56
CA ASP A 189 12.55 -3.06 7.12
C ASP A 189 11.63 -4.24 6.74
N HIS A 190 11.62 -5.31 7.55
CA HIS A 190 10.75 -6.47 7.37
C HIS A 190 9.41 -6.34 8.07
N GLU A 191 9.24 -5.35 8.95
CA GLU A 191 8.01 -5.12 9.69
C GLU A 191 7.09 -4.17 8.92
N SER A 192 5.78 -4.37 9.04
CA SER A 192 4.78 -3.48 8.45
C SER A 192 3.60 -3.30 9.38
N LEU A 193 3.13 -2.06 9.52
CA LEU A 193 1.87 -1.78 10.22
C LEU A 193 0.71 -2.46 9.48
N VAL A 194 -0.07 -3.25 10.20
CA VAL A 194 -1.28 -3.93 9.69
C VAL A 194 -2.50 -3.25 10.26
N VAL A 195 -2.59 -3.18 11.59
CA VAL A 195 -3.73 -2.60 12.30
C VAL A 195 -3.26 -1.49 13.21
N ASP A 196 -3.89 -0.34 13.12
CA ASP A 196 -3.77 0.74 14.09
C ASP A 196 -5.05 0.77 14.93
N MET A 197 -4.91 0.58 16.24
CA MET A 197 -6.02 0.46 17.16
C MET A 197 -6.00 1.62 18.14
N HIS A 198 -7.16 2.24 18.35
CA HIS A 198 -7.37 3.15 19.47
C HIS A 198 -8.74 2.94 20.12
N SER A 199 -8.92 3.45 21.33
CA SER A 199 -10.15 3.33 22.11
C SER A 199 -10.80 4.67 22.40
N HIS A 200 -12.12 4.70 22.61
CA HIS A 200 -12.88 5.90 23.01
C HIS A 200 -13.44 5.81 24.45
N GLY A 201 -12.82 4.98 25.29
CA GLY A 201 -13.26 4.78 26.68
C GLY A 201 -14.74 4.42 26.79
N ALA A 202 -15.55 5.30 27.39
CA ALA A 202 -16.97 5.09 27.64
C ALA A 202 -17.88 5.33 26.41
N LEU A 203 -17.39 6.01 25.38
CA LEU A 203 -18.15 6.28 24.16
C LEU A 203 -18.14 5.07 23.23
N ALA A 204 -19.14 4.97 22.35
CA ALA A 204 -19.17 3.93 21.34
C ALA A 204 -18.02 4.08 20.33
N ALA A 205 -17.63 2.99 19.66
CA ALA A 205 -16.67 3.03 18.57
C ALA A 205 -17.27 3.78 17.37
N PHE A 206 -16.54 4.78 16.87
CA PHE A 206 -16.80 5.48 15.60
C PHE A 206 -15.48 6.08 15.09
N PHE A 207 -15.42 6.45 13.81
CA PHE A 207 -14.30 7.23 13.27
C PHE A 207 -14.72 8.70 13.21
N SER A 208 -13.92 9.57 13.81
CA SER A 208 -14.05 11.02 13.81
C SER A 208 -13.42 11.66 12.56
N GLU A 209 -13.59 12.96 12.39
CA GLU A 209 -12.90 13.71 11.33
C GLU A 209 -11.38 13.78 11.55
N GLN A 210 -10.93 13.76 12.81
CA GLN A 210 -9.50 13.68 13.13
C GLN A 210 -8.94 12.34 12.66
N ASP A 211 -9.63 11.24 12.95
CA ASP A 211 -9.24 9.91 12.48
C ASP A 211 -9.19 9.85 10.95
N ASN A 212 -10.15 10.50 10.27
CA ASN A 212 -10.14 10.60 8.81
C ASN A 212 -8.91 11.34 8.30
N HIS A 213 -8.50 12.41 8.96
CA HIS A 213 -7.31 13.16 8.57
C HIS A 213 -6.04 12.33 8.76
N ASP A 214 -5.92 11.66 9.89
CA ASP A 214 -4.75 10.85 10.25
C ASP A 214 -4.60 9.62 9.33
N ASP A 215 -5.72 9.05 8.89
CA ASP A 215 -5.74 7.88 7.99
C ASP A 215 -5.63 8.24 6.49
N ALA A 216 -5.72 9.52 6.11
CA ALA A 216 -5.88 9.93 4.71
C ALA A 216 -4.70 9.54 3.80
N GLY A 217 -3.50 9.37 4.35
CA GLY A 217 -2.31 8.95 3.58
C GLY A 217 -1.96 7.46 3.72
N GLU A 218 -2.64 6.73 4.61
CA GLU A 218 -2.14 5.45 5.10
C GLU A 218 -2.73 4.25 4.35
N VAL A 219 -2.00 3.13 4.43
CA VAL A 219 -2.45 1.82 3.95
C VAL A 219 -2.35 0.85 5.13
N LYS A 220 -3.46 0.74 5.85
CA LYS A 220 -3.59 -0.02 7.09
C LYS A 220 -5.05 -0.38 7.33
N ILE A 221 -5.29 -1.23 8.31
CA ILE A 221 -6.61 -1.42 8.91
C ILE A 221 -6.68 -0.52 10.14
N SER A 222 -7.68 0.33 10.24
CA SER A 222 -7.94 1.09 11.46
C SER A 222 -9.04 0.39 12.25
N CYS A 223 -8.88 0.32 13.57
CA CYS A 223 -9.81 -0.35 14.48
C CYS A 223 -10.08 0.54 15.70
N VAL A 224 -11.33 0.95 15.87
CA VAL A 224 -11.76 1.70 17.06
C VAL A 224 -12.55 0.79 17.97
N VAL A 225 -12.25 0.84 19.27
CA VAL A 225 -13.00 0.12 20.30
C VAL A 225 -13.62 1.10 21.30
N GLY A 226 -14.91 0.97 21.56
CA GLY A 226 -15.65 1.80 22.50
C GLY A 226 -16.49 0.96 23.48
N ASP A 227 -17.33 1.64 24.26
CA ASP A 227 -18.18 1.07 25.30
C ASP A 227 -17.40 0.22 26.32
N LEU A 228 -16.27 0.73 26.80
CA LEU A 228 -15.35 0.01 27.69
C LEU A 228 -15.73 0.07 29.18
N ALA A 229 -16.86 0.67 29.54
CA ALA A 229 -17.35 0.70 30.92
C ALA A 229 -17.66 -0.72 31.43
N ASP A 230 -17.54 -0.92 32.75
CA ASP A 230 -17.77 -2.22 33.41
C ASP A 230 -19.14 -2.82 33.04
N GLY A 231 -19.13 -4.12 32.71
CA GLY A 231 -20.33 -4.88 32.37
C GLY A 231 -20.92 -4.62 30.97
N LYS A 232 -20.33 -3.70 30.18
CA LYS A 232 -20.73 -3.49 28.78
C LYS A 232 -20.00 -4.42 27.81
N THR A 233 -20.70 -4.79 26.74
CA THR A 233 -20.08 -5.40 25.56
C THR A 233 -19.41 -4.29 24.74
N PRO A 234 -18.10 -4.38 24.46
CA PRO A 234 -17.41 -3.38 23.65
C PRO A 234 -18.02 -3.24 22.26
N SER A 235 -18.16 -2.00 21.79
CA SER A 235 -18.42 -1.70 20.39
C SER A 235 -17.10 -1.66 19.62
N ILE A 236 -17.09 -2.18 18.40
CA ILE A 236 -15.87 -2.32 17.59
C ILE A 236 -16.19 -1.90 16.16
N GLN A 237 -15.36 -1.03 15.58
CA GLN A 237 -15.43 -0.66 14.16
C GLN A 237 -14.10 -0.89 13.47
N PHE A 238 -14.15 -1.40 12.25
CA PHE A 238 -12.98 -1.59 11.39
C PHE A 238 -13.17 -0.87 10.06
N ARG A 239 -12.09 -0.31 9.54
CA ARG A 239 -11.99 0.12 8.14
C ARG A 239 -10.64 -0.26 7.55
N LEU A 240 -10.61 -0.55 6.26
CA LEU A 240 -9.37 -0.61 5.48
C LEU A 240 -9.13 0.77 4.89
N CYS A 241 -8.00 1.37 5.23
CA CYS A 241 -7.51 2.63 4.68
C CYS A 241 -6.63 2.33 3.47
N VAL A 242 -6.90 2.98 2.35
CA VAL A 242 -6.17 2.81 1.09
C VAL A 242 -5.95 4.18 0.48
N LEU A 243 -4.89 4.88 0.91
CA LEU A 243 -4.46 6.17 0.33
C LEU A 243 -5.61 7.20 0.30
N GLY A 244 -6.34 7.32 1.40
CA GLY A 244 -7.47 8.25 1.56
C GLY A 244 -8.83 7.67 1.24
N MET A 245 -8.89 6.46 0.69
CA MET A 245 -10.13 5.69 0.61
C MET A 245 -10.37 4.93 1.92
N PHE A 246 -11.58 5.03 2.47
CA PHE A 246 -12.00 4.29 3.66
C PHE A 246 -13.03 3.24 3.29
N LEU A 247 -12.65 1.96 3.38
CA LEU A 247 -13.52 0.83 3.10
C LEU A 247 -14.01 0.23 4.42
N PRO A 248 -15.30 0.38 4.79
CA PRO A 248 -15.82 -0.21 6.01
C PRO A 248 -15.71 -1.73 5.99
N LEU A 249 -15.10 -2.31 7.03
CA LEU A 249 -15.01 -3.76 7.20
C LEU A 249 -16.09 -4.20 8.18
N LYS A 250 -17.13 -4.88 7.67
CA LYS A 250 -18.27 -5.33 8.47
C LYS A 250 -17.89 -6.55 9.32
N VAL A 251 -17.40 -6.29 10.53
CA VAL A 251 -17.06 -7.32 11.53
C VAL A 251 -18.00 -7.19 12.73
N PRO A 252 -18.87 -8.20 12.99
CA PRO A 252 -19.66 -8.20 14.22
C PRO A 252 -18.75 -8.28 15.45
N ALA A 253 -19.03 -7.49 16.49
CA ALA A 253 -18.24 -7.53 17.74
C ALA A 253 -18.17 -8.95 18.34
N ALA A 254 -19.26 -9.73 18.25
CA ALA A 254 -19.30 -11.13 18.69
C ALA A 254 -18.29 -12.04 17.96
N ALA A 255 -17.92 -11.74 16.72
CA ALA A 255 -16.89 -12.49 15.99
C ALA A 255 -15.49 -12.25 16.59
N VAL A 256 -15.24 -11.04 17.09
CA VAL A 256 -13.96 -10.66 17.74
C VAL A 256 -13.90 -11.20 19.16
N LEU A 257 -14.97 -10.99 19.93
CA LEU A 257 -15.04 -11.35 21.35
C LEU A 257 -15.18 -12.86 21.58
N GLY A 258 -15.68 -13.58 20.57
CA GLY A 258 -16.14 -14.97 20.73
C GLY A 258 -17.56 -15.01 21.30
N THR A 259 -18.23 -16.15 21.13
CA THR A 259 -19.49 -16.40 21.86
C THR A 259 -19.17 -16.56 23.34
N ALA A 260 -19.80 -15.76 24.21
CA ALA A 260 -19.82 -16.06 25.64
C ALA A 260 -20.41 -17.47 25.80
N SER A 261 -19.56 -18.41 26.22
CA SER A 261 -19.94 -19.76 26.63
C SER A 261 -20.68 -19.72 27.95
#